data_AF-A0A7S1E249-F1
#
_entry.id   AF-A0A7S1E249-F1
#
_cell.length_a   1.000
_cell.length_b   1.000
_cell.length_c   1.000
_cell.angle_alpha   90.00
_cell.angle_beta   90.00
_cell.angle_gamma   90.00
#
_symmetry.space_group_name_H-M   'P 1'
#
loop_
_entity.id
_entity.type
_entity.pdbx_description
1 polymer ?
#
loop_
_entity_poly.entity_id
_entity_poly.type
_entity_poly.pdbx_seq_one_letter_code
_entity_poly.pdbx_strand_id
1 'polypeptide(L)'
;RLAENSVLGEVLAAGLRAVAAEPQMPEGKLRMVFEFAGRRAVHQLERYMNTLGTIATAAPLLGLMGTVVGMIEIFGSQTPGGGNPAQLAHGISIALYNTAFGLMIAI
;
A
#
# COMPACT_ATOMS: atom_id res chain seq x y z
N ARG A 1 -4.84 27.65 11.98
CA ARG A 1 -3.96 26.92 12.91
C ARG A 1 -4.47 25.50 13.17
N LEU A 2 -5.58 25.25 13.90
CA LEU A 2 -6.07 23.86 14.11
C LEU A 2 -6.48 23.13 12.82
N ALA A 3 -7.08 23.84 11.85
CA ALA A 3 -7.45 23.28 10.54
C ALA A 3 -6.26 22.82 9.68
N GLU A 4 -5.05 23.32 9.97
CA GLU A 4 -3.86 23.06 9.14
C GLU A 4 -3.05 21.86 9.66
N ASN A 5 -3.30 21.44 10.90
CA ASN A 5 -2.45 20.46 11.60
C ASN A 5 -3.16 19.12 11.86
N SER A 6 -4.45 18.99 11.55
CA SER A 6 -5.22 17.78 11.81
C SER A 6 -6.43 17.67 10.89
N VAL A 7 -6.68 16.47 10.39
CA VAL A 7 -7.86 16.12 9.59
C VAL A 7 -9.16 16.39 10.36
N LEU A 8 -9.20 16.05 11.66
CA LEU A 8 -10.34 16.37 12.52
C LEU A 8 -10.47 17.88 12.76
N GLY A 9 -9.33 18.59 12.83
CA GLY A 9 -9.30 20.04 12.91
C GLY A 9 -9.88 20.73 11.66
N GLU A 10 -9.64 20.15 10.47
CA GLU A 10 -10.22 20.63 9.20
C GLU A 10 -11.75 20.45 9.19
N VAL A 11 -12.24 19.28 9.62
CA VAL A 11 -13.68 18.98 9.71
C VAL A 11 -14.37 19.89 10.73
N LEU A 12 -13.78 20.05 11.92
CA LEU A 12 -14.32 20.94 12.95
C LEU A 12 -14.33 22.40 12.50
N ALA A 13 -13.25 22.86 11.84
CA ALA A 13 -13.17 24.22 11.31
C ALA A 13 -14.21 24.47 10.21
N ALA A 14 -14.52 23.48 9.37
CA ALA A 14 -15.57 23.59 8.37
C ALA A 14 -16.95 23.84 9.01
N GLY A 15 -17.29 23.08 10.05
CA GLY A 15 -18.54 23.28 10.80
C GLY A 15 -18.58 24.62 11.54
N LEU A 16 -17.51 24.99 12.24
CA LEU A 16 -17.42 26.27 12.96
C LEU A 16 -17.52 27.48 12.03
N ARG A 17 -16.87 27.43 10.85
CA ARG A 17 -16.98 28.49 9.84
C ARG A 17 -18.39 28.62 9.27
N ALA A 18 -19.10 27.50 9.08
CA ALA A 18 -20.47 27.51 8.59
C ALA A 18 -21.42 28.17 9.62
N VAL A 19 -21.29 27.87 10.91
CA VAL A 19 -22.07 28.52 11.97
C VAL A 19 -21.69 29.99 12.14
N ALA A 20 -20.40 30.34 11.99
CA ALA A 20 -19.96 31.73 12.04
C ALA A 20 -20.52 32.58 10.89
N ALA A 21 -20.71 31.99 9.70
CA ALA A 21 -21.28 32.66 8.54
C ALA A 21 -22.82 32.78 8.62
N GLU A 22 -23.50 31.73 9.08
CA GLU A 22 -24.95 31.72 9.31
C GLU A 22 -25.28 31.25 10.74
N PRO A 23 -25.42 32.18 11.71
CA PRO A 23 -25.70 31.84 13.10
C PRO A 23 -27.05 31.14 13.33
N GLN A 24 -28.00 31.35 12.41
CA GLN A 24 -29.36 30.78 12.43
C GLN A 24 -29.47 29.54 11.51
N MET A 25 -28.34 28.91 11.16
CA MET A 25 -28.33 27.76 10.28
C MET A 25 -29.12 26.59 10.89
N PRO A 26 -30.04 25.97 10.13
CA PRO A 26 -30.77 24.80 10.59
C PRO A 26 -29.82 23.60 10.77
N GLU A 27 -30.07 22.78 11.80
CA GLU A 27 -29.23 21.63 12.17
C GLU A 27 -28.97 20.68 10.99
N GLY A 28 -29.97 20.43 10.15
CA GLY A 28 -29.82 19.59 8.96
C GLY A 28 -28.76 20.10 7.98
N LYS A 29 -28.66 21.43 7.81
CA LYS A 29 -27.64 22.04 6.93
C LYS A 29 -26.25 21.96 7.57
N LEU A 30 -26.14 22.18 8.88
CA LEU A 30 -24.88 22.01 9.62
C LEU A 30 -24.38 20.56 9.55
N ARG A 31 -25.27 19.58 9.73
CA ARG A 31 -24.94 18.16 9.60
C ARG A 31 -24.43 17.81 8.20
N MET A 32 -25.07 18.33 7.15
CA MET A 32 -24.59 18.14 5.78
C MET A 32 -23.17 18.70 5.57
N VAL A 33 -22.85 19.86 6.15
CA VAL A 33 -21.49 20.43 6.10
C VAL A 33 -20.48 19.51 6.76
N PHE A 34 -20.78 18.99 7.95
CA PHE A 34 -19.92 18.03 8.64
C PHE A 34 -19.75 16.72 7.86
N GLU A 35 -20.83 16.16 7.31
CA GLU A 35 -20.77 14.93 6.50
C GLU A 35 -19.96 15.14 5.21
N PHE A 36 -20.06 16.30 4.57
CA PHE A 36 -19.27 16.62 3.39
C PHE A 36 -17.77 16.77 3.73
N ALA A 37 -17.44 17.54 4.78
CA ALA A 37 -16.07 17.71 5.23
C ALA A 37 -15.46 16.37 5.69
N GLY A 38 -16.23 15.55 6.40
CA GLY A 38 -15.83 14.20 6.84
C GLY A 38 -15.55 13.27 5.67
N ARG A 39 -16.41 13.22 4.66
CA ARG A 39 -16.17 12.42 3.44
C ARG A 39 -14.90 12.85 2.72
N ARG A 40 -14.65 14.16 2.61
CA ARG A 40 -13.42 14.68 2.00
C ARG A 40 -12.18 14.27 2.79
N ALA A 41 -12.25 14.33 4.12
CA ALA A 41 -11.20 13.88 5.02
C ALA A 41 -10.89 12.38 4.85
N VAL A 42 -11.91 11.52 4.85
CA VAL A 42 -11.77 10.08 4.62
C VAL A 42 -11.14 9.81 3.26
N HIS A 43 -11.62 10.47 2.21
CA HIS A 43 -11.07 10.31 0.87
C HIS A 43 -9.58 10.68 0.77
N GLN A 44 -9.15 11.73 1.50
CA GLN A 44 -7.72 12.08 1.58
C GLN A 44 -6.88 10.99 2.27
N LEU A 45 -7.41 10.39 3.34
CA LEU A 45 -6.75 9.30 4.05
C LEU A 45 -6.68 8.01 3.22
N GLU A 46 -7.72 7.72 2.46
CA GLU A 46 -7.80 6.52 1.60
C GLU A 46 -6.98 6.62 0.32
N ARG A 47 -6.55 7.83 -0.09
CA ARG A 47 -5.85 8.08 -1.36
C ARG A 47 -4.69 7.12 -1.63
N TYR A 48 -3.94 6.73 -0.60
CA TYR A 48 -2.77 5.84 -0.74
C TYR A 48 -3.06 4.39 -0.37
N MET A 49 -4.19 4.11 0.27
CA MET A 49 -4.56 2.74 0.69
C MET A 49 -4.71 1.80 -0.50
N ASN A 50 -5.28 2.29 -1.62
CA ASN A 50 -5.42 1.47 -2.82
C ASN A 50 -4.06 1.10 -3.45
N THR A 51 -3.11 2.04 -3.45
CA THR A 51 -1.75 1.80 -3.93
C THR A 51 -1.02 0.80 -3.04
N LEU A 52 -1.13 0.95 -1.71
CA LEU A 52 -0.57 -0.02 -0.76
C LEU A 52 -1.15 -1.42 -0.97
N GLY A 53 -2.47 -1.54 -1.18
CA GLY A 53 -3.10 -2.82 -1.51
C GLY A 53 -2.58 -3.45 -2.81
N THR A 54 -2.33 -2.62 -3.83
CA THR A 54 -1.72 -3.09 -5.09
C THR A 54 -0.29 -3.58 -4.87
N ILE A 55 0.51 -2.88 -4.06
CA ILE A 55 1.89 -3.30 -3.73
C ILE A 55 1.88 -4.60 -2.95
N ALA A 56 1.01 -4.71 -1.93
CA ALA A 56 0.88 -5.90 -1.11
C ALA A 56 0.50 -7.15 -1.94
N THR A 57 -0.32 -6.98 -2.97
CA THR A 57 -0.71 -8.08 -3.87
C THR A 57 0.33 -8.38 -4.96
N ALA A 58 1.04 -7.37 -5.45
CA ALA A 58 2.05 -7.54 -6.48
C ALA A 58 3.38 -8.09 -5.96
N ALA A 59 3.79 -7.73 -4.74
CA ALA A 59 5.10 -8.10 -4.18
C ALA A 59 5.35 -9.63 -4.09
N PRO A 60 4.39 -10.48 -3.67
CA PRO A 60 4.58 -11.93 -3.68
C PRO A 60 4.73 -12.48 -5.10
N LEU A 61 3.98 -11.94 -6.06
CA LEU A 61 4.06 -12.35 -7.46
C LEU A 61 5.43 -12.00 -8.06
N LEU A 62 6.00 -10.85 -7.69
CA LEU A 62 7.36 -10.47 -8.08
C LEU A 62 8.42 -11.38 -7.43
N GLY A 63 8.27 -11.76 -6.17
CA GLY A 63 9.16 -12.73 -5.51
C GLY A 63 9.11 -14.12 -6.14
N LEU A 64 7.91 -14.57 -6.49
CA LEU A 64 7.70 -15.81 -7.25
C LEU A 64 8.35 -15.72 -8.64
N MET A 65 8.17 -14.60 -9.35
CA MET A 65 8.82 -14.36 -10.64
C MET A 65 10.35 -14.44 -10.52
N GLY A 66 10.93 -13.83 -9.48
CA GLY A 66 12.38 -13.90 -9.22
C GLY A 66 12.87 -15.32 -8.98
N THR A 67 12.05 -16.16 -8.35
CA THR A 67 12.33 -17.60 -8.17
C THR A 67 12.37 -18.33 -9.51
N VAL A 68 11.39 -18.07 -10.39
CA VAL A 68 11.33 -18.68 -11.72
C VAL A 68 12.53 -18.27 -12.58
N VAL A 69 12.88 -16.98 -12.61
CA VAL A 69 14.04 -16.48 -13.35
C VAL A 69 15.34 -17.12 -12.85
N GLY A 70 15.55 -17.17 -11.53
CA GLY A 70 16.74 -17.81 -10.95
C GLY A 70 16.85 -19.28 -11.34
N MET A 71 15.73 -20.03 -11.31
CA MET A 71 15.74 -21.43 -11.73
C MET A 71 16.05 -21.60 -13.22
N ILE A 72 15.59 -20.70 -14.10
CA ILE A 72 15.93 -20.73 -15.53
C ILE A 72 17.44 -20.56 -15.74
N GLU A 73 18.07 -19.61 -15.05
CA GLU A 73 19.52 -19.38 -15.13
C GLU A 73 20.32 -20.59 -14.64
N ILE A 74 19.92 -21.15 -13.50
CA ILE A 74 20.56 -22.33 -12.91
C ILE A 74 20.50 -23.52 -13.88
N PHE A 75 19.31 -23.86 -14.39
CA PHE A 75 19.16 -24.97 -15.32
C PHE A 75 19.81 -24.71 -16.69
N GLY A 76 19.79 -23.46 -17.16
CA GLY A 76 20.44 -23.08 -18.42
C GLY A 76 21.97 -23.15 -18.37
N SER A 77 22.56 -23.00 -17.18
CA SER A 77 24.02 -23.08 -16.97
C SER A 77 24.56 -24.51 -16.85
N GLN A 78 23.70 -25.54 -16.81
CA GLN A 78 24.15 -26.92 -16.63
C GLN A 78 24.67 -27.53 -17.95
N THR A 79 25.92 -27.97 -17.95
CA THR A 79 26.55 -28.68 -19.08
C THR A 79 26.14 -30.17 -19.09
N PRO A 80 26.07 -30.85 -20.26
CA PRO A 80 25.63 -32.26 -20.37
C PRO A 80 26.50 -33.32 -19.66
N GLY A 81 27.58 -32.92 -18.98
CA GLY A 81 28.53 -33.80 -18.29
C GLY A 81 28.34 -33.92 -16.77
N GLY A 82 27.31 -33.27 -16.20
CA GLY A 82 27.02 -33.27 -14.76
C GLY A 82 27.35 -31.91 -14.12
N GLY A 83 26.31 -31.22 -13.64
CA GLY A 83 26.44 -29.96 -12.91
C GLY A 83 26.92 -30.16 -11.46
N ASN A 84 27.59 -29.16 -10.90
CA ASN A 84 28.03 -29.18 -9.51
C ASN A 84 26.80 -29.10 -8.56
N PRO A 85 26.50 -30.14 -7.76
CA PRO A 85 25.34 -30.13 -6.86
C PRO A 85 25.35 -28.97 -5.86
N ALA A 86 26.53 -28.48 -5.48
CA ALA A 86 26.66 -27.34 -4.57
C ALA A 86 26.17 -26.02 -5.22
N GLN A 87 26.39 -25.83 -6.52
CA GLN A 87 25.87 -24.66 -7.26
C GLN A 87 24.35 -24.71 -7.38
N LEU A 88 23.79 -25.89 -7.66
CA LEU A 88 22.34 -26.09 -7.67
C LEU A 88 21.71 -25.75 -6.32
N ALA A 89 22.27 -26.28 -5.23
CA ALA A 89 21.78 -26.01 -3.87
C ALA A 89 21.86 -24.52 -3.51
N HIS A 90 22.93 -23.83 -3.91
CA HIS A 90 23.07 -22.39 -3.72
C HIS A 90 22.05 -21.58 -4.56
N GLY A 91 21.82 -21.98 -5.80
CA GLY A 91 20.82 -21.31 -6.64
C GLY A 91 19.39 -21.46 -6.11
N ILE A 92 19.05 -22.66 -5.60
CA ILE A 92 17.75 -22.90 -4.95
C ILE A 92 17.59 -22.02 -3.71
N SER A 93 18.63 -21.85 -2.89
CA SER A 93 18.53 -20.99 -1.72
C SER A 93 18.29 -19.53 -2.08
N ILE A 94 18.94 -19.00 -3.13
CA ILE A 94 18.67 -17.66 -3.66
C ILE A 94 17.21 -17.52 -4.12
N ALA A 95 16.69 -18.53 -4.83
CA ALA A 95 15.30 -18.58 -5.25
C ALA A 95 14.33 -18.46 -4.04
N LEU A 96 14.61 -19.20 -2.97
CA LEU A 96 13.81 -19.12 -1.74
C LEU A 96 13.89 -17.75 -1.06
N TYR A 97 15.05 -17.07 -1.09
CA TYR A 97 15.18 -15.71 -0.59
C TYR A 97 14.27 -14.73 -1.36
N ASN A 98 14.20 -14.83 -2.68
CA ASN A 98 13.33 -13.97 -3.50
C ASN A 98 11.85 -14.11 -3.10
N THR A 99 11.40 -15.34 -2.83
CA THR A 99 10.04 -15.58 -2.32
C THR A 99 9.85 -15.00 -0.93
N ALA A 100 10.81 -15.20 -0.02
CA ALA A 100 10.74 -14.67 1.34
C ALA A 100 10.66 -13.14 1.37
N PHE A 101 11.43 -12.44 0.52
CA PHE A 101 11.35 -10.98 0.39
C PHE A 101 10.01 -10.51 -0.19
N GLY A 102 9.48 -11.21 -1.20
CA GLY A 102 8.16 -10.90 -1.75
C GLY A 102 7.05 -11.00 -0.71
N LEU A 103 7.12 -11.98 0.19
CA LEU A 103 6.20 -12.13 1.31
C LEU A 103 6.43 -11.09 2.41
N MET A 104 7.68 -10.75 2.71
CA MET A 104 8.04 -9.72 3.70
C MET A 104 7.56 -8.33 3.30
N ILE A 105 7.50 -8.01 2.01
CA ILE A 105 6.97 -6.74 1.51
C ILE A 105 5.44 -6.74 1.51
N ALA A 106 4.82 -7.91 1.36
CA ALA A 106 3.37 -8.06 1.24
C ALA A 106 2.61 -8.03 2.56
N ILE A 107 3.26 -8.46 3.65
CA ILE A 107 2.71 -8.61 5.00
C ILE A 107 3.36 -7.58 5.91
#